data_AF-A0A235H2H4-F1
#
_entry.id   AF-A0A235H2H4-F1
#
_cell.length_a   1.000
_cell.length_b   1.000
_cell.length_c   1.000
_cell.angle_alpha   90.00
_cell.angle_beta   90.00
_cell.angle_gamma   90.00
#
_symmetry.space_group_name_H-M   'P 1'
#
loop_
_entity.id
_entity.type
_entity.pdbx_description
1 polymer ?
#
loop_
_entity_poly.entity_id
_entity_poly.type
_entity_poly.pdbx_seq_one_letter_code
_entity_poly.pdbx_strand_id
1 'polypeptide(L)'
;TLNGTYTTGGAFTANGAATLGGDTTVNGGAAVLFAGTVDGAQALVINSKGATQFTGTVGGTTALASLTTDAGTSSLRNVTTTGAQTYNDAVTLNGIYTTGGAFTANGAATLGGDTTVNGGSSVLFAGTVDGAYALAVNNKSTTQFTGTVGGTTALASLTTDATGTSSLKSVTTTGAQTYNDAVTLDGTYTGGTVTTNAAATLGGATTVNAGTATFNGTVNGAQALTIAGTGTAQFNAAVGGTTALASLTTNAGASVSLLNVTTTGAQ
;
A
#
# COMPACT_ATOMS: atom_id res chain seq x y z
N THR A 1 28.96 15.02 -6.20
CA THR A 1 28.80 13.77 -6.97
C THR A 1 29.22 12.60 -6.12
N LEU A 2 28.46 11.50 -6.12
CA LEU A 2 28.78 10.24 -5.47
C LEU A 2 28.99 9.17 -6.53
N ASN A 3 29.92 8.26 -6.30
CA ASN A 3 30.26 7.14 -7.18
C ASN A 3 31.01 6.10 -6.36
N GLY A 4 30.56 4.85 -6.36
CA GLY A 4 31.18 3.74 -5.64
C GLY A 4 30.69 3.56 -4.20
N THR A 5 31.51 2.89 -3.38
CA THR A 5 31.15 2.53 -2.00
C THR A 5 31.71 3.52 -0.98
N TYR A 6 30.86 3.99 -0.07
CA TYR A 6 31.20 4.87 1.04
C TYR A 6 30.95 4.11 2.34
N THR A 7 32.01 3.82 3.10
CA THR A 7 31.90 3.13 4.39
C THR A 7 32.37 4.05 5.50
N THR A 8 31.50 4.32 6.48
CA THR A 8 31.83 5.17 7.64
C THR A 8 31.48 4.44 8.94
N GLY A 9 32.30 4.60 9.97
CA GLY A 9 31.97 4.09 11.31
C GLY A 9 30.93 4.94 12.05
N GLY A 10 30.73 6.19 11.59
CA GLY A 10 29.77 7.16 12.14
C GLY A 10 28.63 7.46 11.19
N ALA A 11 28.11 8.68 11.27
CA ALA A 11 27.07 9.14 10.34
C ALA A 11 27.64 9.39 8.93
N PHE A 12 26.79 9.23 7.91
CA PHE A 12 27.04 9.75 6.56
C PHE A 12 26.11 10.93 6.31
N THR A 13 26.63 12.02 5.74
CA THR A 13 25.79 13.19 5.43
C THR A 13 26.20 13.84 4.10
N ALA A 14 25.22 13.99 3.21
CA ALA A 14 25.30 14.83 2.03
C ALA A 14 24.44 16.09 2.26
N ASN A 15 25.09 17.21 2.60
CA ASN A 15 24.42 18.46 2.97
C ASN A 15 23.76 19.21 1.79
N GLY A 16 24.24 18.98 0.57
CA GLY A 16 23.72 19.61 -0.64
C GLY A 16 23.03 18.61 -1.57
N ALA A 17 22.67 19.08 -2.76
CA ALA A 17 22.23 18.20 -3.84
C ALA A 17 23.34 17.19 -4.18
N ALA A 18 22.97 15.92 -4.29
CA ALA A 18 23.84 14.83 -4.67
C ALA A 18 23.50 14.34 -6.07
N THR A 19 24.53 14.14 -6.89
CA THR A 19 24.42 13.48 -8.19
C THR A 19 25.15 12.15 -8.16
N LEU A 20 24.52 11.06 -8.54
CA LEU A 20 25.16 9.75 -8.69
C LEU A 20 25.86 9.69 -10.05
N GLY A 21 27.18 9.72 -10.05
CA GLY A 21 28.02 9.53 -11.24
C GLY A 21 28.24 8.05 -11.59
N GLY A 22 27.98 7.16 -10.63
CA GLY A 22 28.00 5.70 -10.78
C GLY A 22 27.16 5.06 -9.69
N ASP A 23 26.96 3.75 -9.78
CA ASP A 23 26.30 2.98 -8.73
C ASP A 23 26.94 3.28 -7.38
N THR A 24 26.11 3.59 -6.40
CA THR A 24 26.55 4.11 -5.12
C THR A 24 26.02 3.24 -4.00
N THR A 25 26.92 2.80 -3.12
CA THR A 25 26.57 2.12 -1.87
C THR A 25 27.03 2.95 -0.69
N VAL A 26 26.15 3.24 0.27
CA VAL A 26 26.49 3.92 1.52
C VAL A 26 26.34 2.92 2.67
N ASN A 27 27.45 2.53 3.29
CA ASN A 27 27.51 1.73 4.51
C ASN A 27 27.72 2.67 5.71
N GLY A 28 26.63 3.15 6.30
CA GLY A 28 26.66 4.03 7.47
C GLY A 28 26.69 3.23 8.77
N GLY A 29 27.69 3.46 9.62
CA GLY A 29 27.76 2.88 10.96
C GLY A 29 26.69 3.44 11.93
N ALA A 30 26.18 4.64 11.64
CA ALA A 30 25.09 5.29 12.36
C ALA A 30 24.02 5.83 11.39
N ALA A 31 23.59 7.09 11.51
CA ALA A 31 22.57 7.68 10.63
C ALA A 31 23.12 8.05 9.24
N VAL A 32 22.24 8.02 8.22
CA VAL A 32 22.52 8.47 6.85
C VAL A 32 21.56 9.61 6.51
N LEU A 33 22.09 10.75 6.08
CA LEU A 33 21.30 11.93 5.72
C LEU A 33 21.65 12.42 4.31
N PHE A 34 20.65 12.54 3.46
CA PHE A 34 20.67 13.32 2.23
C PHE A 34 19.78 14.55 2.42
N ALA A 35 20.42 15.70 2.66
CA ALA A 35 19.72 16.95 2.96
C ALA A 35 19.17 17.65 1.71
N GLY A 36 19.80 17.42 0.55
CA GLY A 36 19.37 17.92 -0.76
C GLY A 36 18.65 16.88 -1.61
N THR A 37 18.45 17.19 -2.88
CA THR A 37 17.98 16.21 -3.87
C THR A 37 19.04 15.15 -4.13
N VAL A 38 18.61 13.98 -4.60
CA VAL A 38 19.52 12.91 -5.05
C VAL A 38 19.10 12.49 -6.44
N ASP A 39 19.95 12.74 -7.45
CA ASP A 39 19.64 12.49 -8.86
C ASP A 39 20.74 11.67 -9.53
N GLY A 40 20.41 10.98 -10.62
CA GLY A 40 21.37 10.26 -11.48
C GLY A 40 20.90 8.85 -11.80
N ALA A 41 21.01 8.43 -13.07
CA ALA A 41 20.47 7.18 -13.59
C ALA A 41 21.24 5.93 -13.15
N GLN A 42 21.52 5.82 -11.85
CA GLN A 42 22.36 4.80 -11.21
C GLN A 42 21.63 4.21 -10.00
N ALA A 43 22.10 3.07 -9.53
CA ALA A 43 21.57 2.44 -8.33
C ALA A 43 22.08 3.15 -7.06
N LEU A 44 21.21 3.30 -6.07
CA LEU A 44 21.58 3.73 -4.73
C LEU A 44 21.19 2.66 -3.71
N VAL A 45 22.19 2.12 -3.02
CA VAL A 45 22.01 1.18 -1.90
C VAL A 45 22.48 1.84 -0.62
N ILE A 46 21.65 1.81 0.43
CA ILE A 46 21.97 2.34 1.75
C ILE A 46 21.84 1.23 2.79
N ASN A 47 22.98 0.92 3.40
CA ASN A 47 23.10 -0.02 4.49
C ASN A 47 23.41 0.78 5.76
N SER A 48 22.40 1.00 6.58
CA SER A 48 22.48 1.76 7.82
C SER A 48 21.86 0.94 8.94
N LYS A 49 22.35 1.06 10.17
CA LYS A 49 21.62 0.56 11.36
C LYS A 49 20.84 1.67 12.06
N GLY A 50 21.14 2.93 11.74
CA GLY A 50 20.43 4.11 12.22
C GLY A 50 19.43 4.63 11.20
N ALA A 51 18.90 5.82 11.45
CA ALA A 51 17.93 6.45 10.55
C ALA A 51 18.57 6.83 9.20
N THR A 52 17.92 6.46 8.11
CA THR A 52 18.17 6.93 6.75
C THR A 52 17.14 8.01 6.41
N GLN A 53 17.59 9.23 6.12
CA GLN A 53 16.71 10.36 5.87
C GLN A 53 17.03 11.03 4.54
N PHE A 54 15.99 11.19 3.72
CA PHE A 54 16.00 12.02 2.52
C PHE A 54 15.03 13.16 2.72
N THR A 55 15.54 14.37 2.86
CA THR A 55 14.71 15.57 3.06
C THR A 55 14.33 16.24 1.74
N GLY A 56 15.11 16.01 0.68
CA GLY A 56 14.81 16.40 -0.69
C GLY A 56 14.24 15.27 -1.53
N THR A 57 13.69 15.62 -2.69
CA THR A 57 13.20 14.66 -3.69
C THR A 57 14.34 13.76 -4.19
N VAL A 58 14.04 12.47 -4.36
CA VAL A 58 14.95 11.48 -4.94
C VAL A 58 14.53 11.18 -6.38
N GLY A 59 15.46 11.31 -7.32
CA GLY A 59 15.25 11.07 -8.74
C GLY A 59 14.34 12.09 -9.45
N GLY A 60 14.24 13.30 -8.91
CA GLY A 60 13.32 14.33 -9.42
C GLY A 60 13.71 14.90 -10.77
N THR A 61 15.00 15.10 -11.01
CA THR A 61 15.55 15.60 -12.29
C THR A 61 16.02 14.44 -13.16
N THR A 62 16.73 13.49 -12.58
CA THR A 62 17.18 12.27 -13.25
C THR A 62 16.86 11.11 -12.35
N ALA A 63 15.82 10.36 -12.70
CA ALA A 63 15.35 9.19 -11.97
C ALA A 63 16.50 8.22 -11.69
N LEU A 64 16.53 7.67 -10.47
CA LEU A 64 17.53 6.65 -10.13
C LEU A 64 17.24 5.35 -10.87
N ALA A 65 18.26 4.52 -11.10
CA ALA A 65 18.04 3.18 -11.65
C ALA A 65 17.32 2.29 -10.62
N SER A 66 17.67 2.41 -9.34
CA SER A 66 16.97 1.77 -8.23
C SER A 66 17.31 2.47 -6.91
N LEU A 67 16.48 2.22 -5.90
CA LEU A 67 16.76 2.60 -4.53
C LEU A 67 16.55 1.40 -3.61
N THR A 68 17.53 1.12 -2.76
CA THR A 68 17.42 0.10 -1.70
C THR A 68 17.89 0.67 -0.37
N THR A 69 17.08 0.48 0.67
CA THR A 69 17.43 0.77 2.07
C THR A 69 17.31 -0.52 2.87
N ASP A 70 18.27 -0.80 3.75
CA ASP A 70 18.41 -2.11 4.39
C ASP A 70 17.85 -2.21 5.82
N ALA A 71 18.52 -1.61 6.81
CA ALA A 71 18.18 -1.75 8.22
C ALA A 71 17.97 -0.39 8.92
N GLY A 72 17.44 -0.44 10.15
CA GLY A 72 17.11 0.75 10.93
C GLY A 72 15.72 1.28 10.58
N THR A 73 15.66 2.51 10.09
CA THR A 73 14.42 3.16 9.64
C THR A 73 14.71 4.08 8.47
N SER A 74 13.79 4.18 7.52
CA SER A 74 13.89 5.12 6.40
C SER A 74 12.80 6.18 6.45
N SER A 75 13.12 7.42 6.07
CA SER A 75 12.13 8.49 5.87
C SER A 75 12.45 9.24 4.59
N LEU A 76 11.49 9.28 3.66
CA LEU A 76 11.67 9.88 2.35
C LEU A 76 10.49 10.76 1.98
N ARG A 77 10.73 11.69 1.06
CA ARG A 77 9.69 12.47 0.41
C ARG A 77 9.91 12.46 -1.10
N ASN A 78 8.93 11.97 -1.84
CA ASN A 78 8.94 11.85 -3.31
C ASN A 78 10.15 11.05 -3.86
N VAL A 79 9.89 9.89 -4.44
CA VAL A 79 10.94 9.03 -4.99
C VAL A 79 10.58 8.56 -6.39
N THR A 80 11.43 8.87 -7.36
CA THR A 80 11.28 8.41 -8.75
C THR A 80 12.45 7.52 -9.16
N THR A 81 12.15 6.31 -9.60
CA THR A 81 13.12 5.33 -10.11
C THR A 81 12.64 4.71 -11.42
N THR A 82 13.56 4.32 -12.29
CA THR A 82 13.25 3.55 -13.52
C THR A 82 13.16 2.05 -13.25
N GLY A 83 13.91 1.55 -12.26
CA GLY A 83 13.80 0.19 -11.72
C GLY A 83 13.22 0.20 -10.31
N ALA A 84 13.51 -0.84 -9.53
CA ALA A 84 12.84 -1.12 -8.26
C ALA A 84 13.11 -0.10 -7.14
N GLN A 85 12.14 0.03 -6.23
CA GLN A 85 12.26 0.67 -4.93
C GLN A 85 12.05 -0.38 -3.84
N THR A 86 13.05 -0.57 -3.00
CA THR A 86 13.03 -1.59 -1.94
C THR A 86 13.38 -0.97 -0.59
N TYR A 87 12.47 -1.04 0.36
CA TYR A 87 12.65 -0.59 1.73
C TYR A 87 12.60 -1.83 2.64
N ASN A 88 13.77 -2.34 3.05
CA ASN A 88 13.87 -3.52 3.90
C ASN A 88 13.67 -3.21 5.40
N ASP A 89 13.67 -1.92 5.75
CA ASP A 89 13.44 -1.42 7.09
C ASP A 89 12.03 -0.83 7.27
N ALA A 90 11.73 -0.36 8.48
CA ALA A 90 10.51 0.40 8.72
C ALA A 90 10.60 1.76 8.02
N VAL A 91 9.60 2.11 7.21
CA VAL A 91 9.67 3.26 6.31
C VAL A 91 8.57 4.28 6.60
N THR A 92 8.93 5.56 6.67
CA THR A 92 7.99 6.67 6.63
C THR A 92 7.88 7.21 5.21
N LEU A 93 6.66 7.16 4.67
CA LEU A 93 6.32 7.59 3.32
C LEU A 93 5.60 8.95 3.33
N ASN A 94 5.99 9.87 2.44
CA ASN A 94 5.37 11.18 2.32
C ASN A 94 5.43 11.67 0.86
N GLY A 95 4.29 11.72 0.17
CA GLY A 95 4.20 12.17 -1.21
C GLY A 95 4.21 11.03 -2.23
N ILE A 96 4.86 11.24 -3.37
CA ILE A 96 4.67 10.38 -4.56
C ILE A 96 5.87 9.46 -4.78
N TYR A 97 5.62 8.16 -4.87
CA TYR A 97 6.61 7.12 -5.13
C TYR A 97 6.34 6.50 -6.48
N THR A 98 7.18 6.78 -7.47
CA THR A 98 7.03 6.28 -8.85
C THR A 98 8.20 5.37 -9.21
N THR A 99 7.90 4.13 -9.59
CA THR A 99 8.90 3.13 -9.97
C THR A 99 8.53 2.51 -11.31
N GLY A 100 9.51 2.31 -12.19
CA GLY A 100 9.33 1.47 -13.38
C GLY A 100 9.44 -0.03 -13.09
N GLY A 101 9.84 -0.42 -11.87
CA GLY A 101 9.88 -1.80 -11.39
C GLY A 101 8.90 -2.05 -10.25
N ALA A 102 9.31 -2.93 -9.32
CA ALA A 102 8.54 -3.20 -8.11
C ALA A 102 8.68 -2.06 -7.10
N PHE A 103 7.61 -1.79 -6.35
CA PHE A 103 7.67 -1.08 -5.07
C PHE A 103 7.53 -2.10 -3.95
N THR A 104 8.45 -2.10 -2.99
CA THR A 104 8.43 -3.07 -1.88
C THR A 104 8.81 -2.39 -0.58
N ALA A 105 7.87 -2.38 0.38
CA ALA A 105 8.12 -2.05 1.77
C ALA A 105 8.02 -3.35 2.60
N ASN A 106 9.17 -3.91 2.97
CA ASN A 106 9.24 -5.16 3.74
C ASN A 106 9.00 -4.95 5.24
N GLY A 107 9.39 -3.79 5.77
CA GLY A 107 9.08 -3.39 7.13
C GLY A 107 7.68 -2.78 7.27
N ALA A 108 7.36 -2.32 8.49
CA ALA A 108 6.17 -1.51 8.72
C ALA A 108 6.28 -0.16 7.98
N ALA A 109 5.20 0.26 7.34
CA ALA A 109 5.10 1.56 6.68
C ALA A 109 4.27 2.52 7.54
N THR A 110 4.75 3.76 7.67
CA THR A 110 4.00 4.87 8.27
C THR A 110 3.81 5.97 7.23
N LEU A 111 2.58 6.43 7.04
CA LEU A 111 2.30 7.60 6.22
C LEU A 111 2.59 8.86 7.06
N GLY A 112 3.59 9.64 6.66
CA GLY A 112 3.89 10.96 7.20
C GLY A 112 3.20 12.11 6.44
N GLY A 113 2.38 11.76 5.45
CA GLY A 113 1.61 12.65 4.59
C GLY A 113 0.82 11.83 3.57
N ASP A 114 -0.06 12.49 2.81
CA ASP A 114 -0.77 11.83 1.71
C ASP A 114 0.25 11.19 0.75
N THR A 115 0.01 9.92 0.45
CA THR A 115 0.98 9.07 -0.25
C THR A 115 0.34 8.45 -1.47
N THR A 116 1.04 8.55 -2.60
CA THR A 116 0.68 7.86 -3.84
C THR A 116 1.83 6.94 -4.25
N VAL A 117 1.55 5.65 -4.42
CA VAL A 117 2.51 4.68 -4.97
C VAL A 117 2.10 4.32 -6.39
N ASN A 118 2.94 4.66 -7.36
CA ASN A 118 2.82 4.27 -8.75
C ASN A 118 3.80 3.12 -9.03
N GLY A 119 3.30 1.89 -8.95
CA GLY A 119 4.07 0.68 -9.22
C GLY A 119 4.22 0.41 -10.73
N GLY A 120 5.40 -0.05 -11.14
CA GLY A 120 5.67 -0.41 -12.53
C GLY A 120 5.32 -1.88 -12.82
N SER A 121 5.64 -2.78 -11.89
CA SER A 121 5.39 -4.23 -12.03
C SER A 121 4.64 -4.88 -10.86
N SER A 122 4.82 -4.39 -9.64
CA SER A 122 4.08 -4.83 -8.44
C SER A 122 4.22 -3.82 -7.31
N VAL A 123 3.30 -3.87 -6.35
CA VAL A 123 3.35 -3.12 -5.10
C VAL A 123 3.16 -4.09 -3.94
N LEU A 124 4.12 -4.12 -3.01
CA LEU A 124 4.06 -4.93 -1.80
C LEU A 124 4.26 -4.06 -0.56
N PHE A 125 3.31 -4.14 0.36
CA PHE A 125 3.46 -3.77 1.76
C PHE A 125 3.44 -5.05 2.59
N ALA A 126 4.62 -5.51 3.01
CA ALA A 126 4.75 -6.77 3.73
C ALA A 126 4.36 -6.63 5.23
N GLY A 127 4.66 -5.46 5.81
CA GLY A 127 4.30 -5.09 7.18
C GLY A 127 2.93 -4.41 7.30
N THR A 128 2.71 -3.78 8.46
CA THR A 128 1.54 -2.90 8.66
C THR A 128 1.69 -1.60 7.87
N VAL A 129 0.57 -0.93 7.60
CA VAL A 129 0.56 0.41 7.02
C VAL A 129 -0.32 1.31 7.88
N ASP A 130 0.25 2.30 8.55
CA ASP A 130 -0.46 3.18 9.50
C ASP A 130 -0.24 4.66 9.19
N GLY A 131 -1.12 5.55 9.66
CA GLY A 131 -0.95 7.01 9.58
C GLY A 131 -2.21 7.71 9.04
N ALA A 132 -2.59 8.83 9.66
CA ALA A 132 -3.88 9.51 9.42
C ALA A 132 -3.95 10.30 8.10
N TYR A 133 -3.51 9.69 7.00
CA TYR A 133 -3.39 10.29 5.67
C TYR A 133 -3.99 9.37 4.61
N ALA A 134 -4.19 9.89 3.40
CA ALA A 134 -4.67 9.10 2.28
C ALA A 134 -3.54 8.24 1.69
N LEU A 135 -3.88 7.01 1.30
CA LEU A 135 -3.03 6.15 0.47
C LEU A 135 -3.72 5.86 -0.86
N ALA A 136 -3.08 6.25 -1.95
CA ALA A 136 -3.44 5.82 -3.30
C ALA A 136 -2.38 4.86 -3.84
N VAL A 137 -2.79 3.73 -4.39
CA VAL A 137 -1.90 2.76 -5.05
C VAL A 137 -2.36 2.56 -6.48
N ASN A 138 -1.50 2.92 -7.43
CA ASN A 138 -1.73 2.75 -8.85
C ASN A 138 -0.75 1.70 -9.39
N ASN A 139 -1.23 0.53 -9.78
CA ASN A 139 -0.39 -0.55 -10.23
C ASN A 139 -1.19 -1.53 -11.11
N LYS A 140 -0.83 -1.61 -12.39
CA LYS A 140 -1.56 -2.41 -13.40
C LYS A 140 -1.42 -3.93 -13.25
N SER A 141 -0.79 -4.39 -12.18
CA SER A 141 -0.37 -5.78 -11.96
C SER A 141 -0.89 -6.25 -10.60
N THR A 142 -0.01 -6.54 -9.64
CA THR A 142 -0.39 -7.07 -8.33
C THR A 142 -0.04 -6.11 -7.19
N THR A 143 -1.05 -5.76 -6.40
CA THR A 143 -0.93 -4.97 -5.17
C THR A 143 -1.23 -5.87 -3.98
N GLN A 144 -0.30 -5.95 -3.02
CA GLN A 144 -0.43 -6.84 -1.86
C GLN A 144 -0.17 -6.10 -0.55
N PHE A 145 -1.13 -6.20 0.35
CA PHE A 145 -1.01 -5.79 1.75
C PHE A 145 -1.10 -7.03 2.63
N THR A 146 0.05 -7.54 3.08
CA THR A 146 0.08 -8.79 3.86
C THR A 146 -0.10 -8.55 5.35
N GLY A 147 0.17 -7.33 5.82
CA GLY A 147 -0.17 -6.87 7.17
C GLY A 147 -1.49 -6.09 7.22
N THR A 148 -1.91 -5.74 8.44
CA THR A 148 -3.09 -4.89 8.66
C THR A 148 -2.82 -3.44 8.23
N VAL A 149 -3.82 -2.81 7.63
CA VAL A 149 -3.79 -1.40 7.23
C VAL A 149 -4.63 -0.58 8.20
N GLY A 150 -4.05 0.48 8.77
CA GLY A 150 -4.69 1.40 9.71
C GLY A 150 -4.99 0.79 11.08
N GLY A 151 -4.31 -0.28 11.47
CA GLY A 151 -4.58 -1.02 12.71
C GLY A 151 -4.22 -0.25 13.97
N THR A 152 -3.14 0.54 13.94
CA THR A 152 -2.71 1.40 15.05
C THR A 152 -3.21 2.83 14.84
N THR A 153 -3.03 3.36 13.63
CA THR A 153 -3.52 4.68 13.25
C THR A 153 -4.26 4.56 11.92
N ALA A 154 -5.59 4.61 12.00
CA ALA A 154 -6.48 4.50 10.84
C ALA A 154 -6.07 5.49 9.73
N LEU A 155 -6.07 5.02 8.49
CA LEU A 155 -5.80 5.89 7.35
C LEU A 155 -6.97 6.85 7.12
N ALA A 156 -6.72 7.98 6.45
CA ALA A 156 -7.82 8.84 6.02
C ALA A 156 -8.66 8.15 4.93
N SER A 157 -7.99 7.52 3.96
CA SER A 157 -8.60 6.73 2.90
C SER A 157 -7.61 5.75 2.29
N LEU A 158 -8.14 4.74 1.58
CA LEU A 158 -7.36 3.83 0.76
C LEU A 158 -8.01 3.69 -0.62
N THR A 159 -7.25 3.93 -1.68
CA THR A 159 -7.72 3.76 -3.07
C THR A 159 -6.74 2.92 -3.88
N THR A 160 -7.23 1.92 -4.62
CA THR A 160 -6.48 1.21 -5.68
C THR A 160 -6.93 1.68 -7.06
N ASP A 161 -6.15 1.50 -8.12
CA ASP A 161 -6.54 1.82 -9.49
C ASP A 161 -7.40 0.71 -10.13
N ALA A 162 -7.90 0.95 -11.34
CA ALA A 162 -8.89 0.06 -11.99
C ALA A 162 -8.30 -1.19 -12.66
N THR A 163 -6.99 -1.23 -12.86
CA THR A 163 -6.31 -2.32 -13.57
C THR A 163 -5.49 -3.16 -12.62
N GLY A 164 -5.34 -4.46 -12.92
CA GLY A 164 -4.59 -5.38 -12.09
C GLY A 164 -5.46 -6.06 -11.04
N THR A 165 -4.83 -6.43 -9.93
CA THR A 165 -5.46 -7.10 -8.80
C THR A 165 -4.88 -6.60 -7.49
N SER A 166 -5.72 -6.57 -6.46
CA SER A 166 -5.33 -6.23 -5.10
C SER A 166 -5.68 -7.36 -4.13
N SER A 167 -4.83 -7.58 -3.12
CA SER A 167 -5.14 -8.47 -2.00
C SER A 167 -4.79 -7.78 -0.69
N LEU A 168 -5.72 -7.80 0.26
CA LEU A 168 -5.59 -7.09 1.51
C LEU A 168 -6.02 -7.96 2.68
N LYS A 169 -5.35 -7.77 3.82
CA LYS A 169 -5.88 -8.18 5.11
C LYS A 169 -6.89 -7.15 5.64
N SER A 170 -7.06 -7.05 6.95
CA SER A 170 -7.95 -6.06 7.57
C SER A 170 -7.50 -4.62 7.27
N VAL A 171 -8.47 -3.75 6.99
CA VAL A 171 -8.24 -2.33 6.65
C VAL A 171 -9.16 -1.45 7.49
N THR A 172 -8.57 -0.51 8.22
CA THR A 172 -9.31 0.52 8.98
C THR A 172 -8.97 1.91 8.45
N THR A 173 -10.01 2.64 8.06
CA THR A 173 -9.93 4.04 7.62
C THR A 173 -10.94 4.89 8.38
N THR A 174 -10.71 6.18 8.47
CA THR A 174 -11.72 7.14 8.97
C THR A 174 -12.69 7.57 7.86
N GLY A 175 -12.20 7.61 6.61
CA GLY A 175 -12.97 7.90 5.41
C GLY A 175 -13.19 6.68 4.52
N ALA A 176 -13.15 6.90 3.21
CA ALA A 176 -13.51 5.91 2.20
C ALA A 176 -12.40 4.87 1.92
N GLN A 177 -12.82 3.65 1.63
CA GLN A 177 -12.03 2.61 0.99
C GLN A 177 -12.62 2.33 -0.39
N THR A 178 -11.82 2.47 -1.44
CA THR A 178 -12.26 2.25 -2.84
C THR A 178 -11.29 1.33 -3.56
N TYR A 179 -11.76 0.13 -3.87
CA TYR A 179 -10.99 -0.86 -4.61
C TYR A 179 -11.48 -0.89 -6.06
N ASN A 180 -10.71 -0.29 -6.97
CA ASN A 180 -11.14 -0.12 -8.36
C ASN A 180 -10.84 -1.35 -9.24
N ASP A 181 -9.88 -2.17 -8.83
CA ASP A 181 -9.44 -3.40 -9.46
C ASP A 181 -10.11 -4.63 -8.82
N ALA A 182 -9.85 -5.82 -9.39
CA ALA A 182 -10.32 -7.06 -8.79
C ALA A 182 -9.62 -7.28 -7.46
N VAL A 183 -10.38 -7.51 -6.39
CA VAL A 183 -9.87 -7.50 -5.02
C VAL A 183 -10.09 -8.82 -4.31
N THR A 184 -9.08 -9.29 -3.58
CA THR A 184 -9.20 -10.39 -2.61
C THR A 184 -9.27 -9.81 -1.20
N LEU A 185 -10.37 -10.11 -0.50
CA LEU A 185 -10.66 -9.63 0.84
C LEU A 185 -10.45 -10.74 1.88
N ASP A 186 -9.77 -10.43 2.97
CA ASP A 186 -9.50 -11.36 4.08
C ASP A 186 -9.41 -10.61 5.42
N GLY A 187 -10.51 -10.57 6.16
CA GLY A 187 -10.60 -9.95 7.48
C GLY A 187 -11.64 -8.83 7.57
N THR A 188 -11.36 -7.83 8.40
CA THR A 188 -12.32 -6.77 8.72
C THR A 188 -11.99 -5.46 8.03
N TYR A 189 -12.98 -4.87 7.36
CA TYR A 189 -12.90 -3.62 6.63
C TYR A 189 -13.79 -2.57 7.32
N THR A 190 -13.17 -1.61 8.00
CA THR A 190 -13.88 -0.58 8.78
C THR A 190 -13.62 0.80 8.18
N GLY A 191 -14.66 1.58 7.92
CA GLY A 191 -14.54 2.94 7.38
C GLY A 191 -15.87 3.65 7.17
N GLY A 192 -15.83 4.86 6.64
CA GLY A 192 -17.06 5.59 6.28
C GLY A 192 -17.82 4.86 5.16
N THR A 193 -17.11 4.52 4.10
CA THR A 193 -17.63 3.76 2.95
C THR A 193 -16.61 2.70 2.53
N VAL A 194 -17.09 1.54 2.10
CA VAL A 194 -16.28 0.48 1.48
C VAL A 194 -16.89 0.13 0.13
N THR A 195 -16.15 0.35 -0.95
CA THR A 195 -16.61 0.12 -2.32
C THR A 195 -15.63 -0.79 -3.06
N THR A 196 -16.14 -1.86 -3.69
CA THR A 196 -15.39 -2.66 -4.66
C THR A 196 -16.01 -2.48 -6.05
N ASN A 197 -15.26 -1.93 -7.01
CA ASN A 197 -15.79 -1.63 -8.34
C ASN A 197 -15.68 -2.79 -9.33
N ALA A 198 -14.71 -3.68 -9.14
CA ALA A 198 -14.59 -4.93 -9.90
C ALA A 198 -14.96 -6.14 -9.03
N ALA A 199 -14.66 -7.35 -9.51
CA ALA A 199 -14.96 -8.59 -8.80
C ALA A 199 -14.23 -8.64 -7.44
N ALA A 200 -14.97 -9.02 -6.40
CA ALA A 200 -14.43 -9.30 -5.07
C ALA A 200 -14.38 -10.81 -4.83
N THR A 201 -13.25 -11.30 -4.33
CA THR A 201 -13.07 -12.68 -3.88
C THR A 201 -12.82 -12.68 -2.38
N LEU A 202 -13.53 -13.53 -1.63
CA LEU A 202 -13.28 -13.72 -0.21
C LEU A 202 -12.18 -14.77 -0.03
N GLY A 203 -10.96 -14.31 0.26
CA GLY A 203 -9.83 -15.17 0.60
C GLY A 203 -9.89 -15.70 2.04
N GLY A 204 -10.67 -15.03 2.90
CA GLY A 204 -10.98 -15.45 4.26
C GLY A 204 -12.34 -14.93 4.72
N ALA A 205 -12.70 -15.24 5.98
CA ALA A 205 -13.92 -14.69 6.56
C ALA A 205 -13.85 -13.17 6.56
N THR A 206 -14.85 -12.52 5.95
CA THR A 206 -14.81 -11.09 5.65
C THR A 206 -15.92 -10.36 6.39
N THR A 207 -15.57 -9.31 7.11
CA THR A 207 -16.53 -8.40 7.75
C THR A 207 -16.38 -7.00 7.19
N VAL A 208 -17.46 -6.40 6.70
CA VAL A 208 -17.49 -4.98 6.32
C VAL A 208 -18.30 -4.21 7.36
N ASN A 209 -17.60 -3.38 8.13
CA ASN A 209 -18.16 -2.50 9.15
C ASN A 209 -18.06 -1.05 8.68
N ALA A 210 -18.93 -0.67 7.75
CA ALA A 210 -18.94 0.66 7.16
C ALA A 210 -20.35 1.27 7.15
N GLY A 211 -20.44 2.61 7.08
CA GLY A 211 -21.71 3.28 6.89
C GLY A 211 -22.37 2.89 5.57
N THR A 212 -21.57 2.70 4.52
CA THR A 212 -22.04 2.15 3.24
C THR A 212 -21.08 1.07 2.75
N ALA A 213 -21.61 -0.09 2.40
CA ALA A 213 -20.91 -1.17 1.73
C ALA A 213 -21.49 -1.36 0.32
N THR A 214 -20.67 -1.19 -0.72
CA THR A 214 -21.08 -1.31 -2.12
C THR A 214 -20.18 -2.27 -2.88
N PHE A 215 -20.77 -3.32 -3.45
CA PHE A 215 -20.11 -4.26 -4.33
C PHE A 215 -20.69 -4.14 -5.74
N ASN A 216 -19.93 -3.52 -6.65
CA ASN A 216 -20.38 -3.33 -8.03
C ASN A 216 -20.05 -4.52 -8.93
N GLY A 217 -18.99 -5.27 -8.62
CA GLY A 217 -18.69 -6.56 -9.25
C GLY A 217 -19.25 -7.75 -8.47
N THR A 218 -19.06 -8.94 -9.04
CA THR A 218 -19.47 -10.20 -8.39
C THR A 218 -18.70 -10.41 -7.09
N VAL A 219 -19.35 -11.05 -6.11
CA VAL A 219 -18.71 -11.43 -4.84
C VAL A 219 -18.69 -12.95 -4.72
N ASN A 220 -17.53 -13.58 -4.62
CA ASN A 220 -17.41 -15.05 -4.58
C ASN A 220 -16.39 -15.52 -3.54
N GLY A 221 -16.41 -16.81 -3.20
CA GLY A 221 -15.44 -17.46 -2.32
C GLY A 221 -16.14 -18.20 -1.18
N ALA A 222 -15.68 -19.40 -0.84
CA ALA A 222 -16.32 -20.31 0.11
C ALA A 222 -16.19 -19.87 1.59
N GLN A 223 -16.31 -18.58 1.85
CA GLN A 223 -16.10 -17.91 3.14
C GLN A 223 -17.37 -17.18 3.56
N ALA A 224 -17.45 -16.83 4.85
CA ALA A 224 -18.52 -15.99 5.37
C ALA A 224 -18.29 -14.53 4.97
N LEU A 225 -19.35 -13.85 4.52
CA LEU A 225 -19.40 -12.40 4.38
C LEU A 225 -20.40 -11.83 5.39
N THR A 226 -19.93 -10.94 6.25
CA THR A 226 -20.77 -10.19 7.19
C THR A 226 -20.72 -8.71 6.85
N ILE A 227 -21.87 -8.09 6.57
CA ILE A 227 -22.01 -6.64 6.55
C ILE A 227 -22.48 -6.21 7.93
N ALA A 228 -21.54 -5.81 8.79
CA ALA A 228 -21.80 -5.46 10.19
C ALA A 228 -22.32 -4.02 10.35
N GLY A 229 -21.97 -3.14 9.39
CA GLY A 229 -22.39 -1.75 9.40
C GLY A 229 -23.91 -1.60 9.28
N THR A 230 -24.47 -0.61 9.98
CA THR A 230 -25.93 -0.42 10.08
C THR A 230 -26.52 0.47 9.00
N GLY A 231 -25.72 0.98 8.07
CA GLY A 231 -26.23 1.84 6.99
C GLY A 231 -26.68 1.05 5.77
N THR A 232 -26.09 1.31 4.60
CA THR A 232 -26.51 0.72 3.32
C THR A 232 -25.62 -0.46 2.92
N ALA A 233 -26.23 -1.56 2.47
CA ALA A 233 -25.55 -2.66 1.80
C ALA A 233 -26.10 -2.83 0.38
N GLN A 234 -25.23 -2.68 -0.63
CA GLN A 234 -25.61 -2.76 -2.04
C GLN A 234 -24.73 -3.76 -2.79
N PHE A 235 -25.36 -4.74 -3.43
CA PHE A 235 -24.72 -5.70 -4.31
C PHE A 235 -25.35 -5.58 -5.71
N ASN A 236 -24.59 -5.04 -6.67
CA ASN A 236 -25.07 -4.77 -8.02
C ASN A 236 -24.78 -5.92 -9.02
N ALA A 237 -24.17 -7.00 -8.54
CA ALA A 237 -23.88 -8.20 -9.31
C ALA A 237 -24.12 -9.46 -8.46
N ALA A 238 -24.01 -10.63 -9.09
CA ALA A 238 -24.24 -11.92 -8.43
C ALA A 238 -23.32 -12.15 -7.22
N VAL A 239 -23.89 -12.70 -6.16
CA VAL A 239 -23.19 -13.10 -4.94
C VAL A 239 -23.15 -14.62 -4.85
N GLY A 240 -21.96 -15.20 -4.78
CA GLY A 240 -21.74 -16.65 -4.74
C GLY A 240 -22.00 -17.37 -6.06
N GLY A 241 -22.06 -16.64 -7.19
CA GLY A 241 -22.43 -17.20 -8.49
C GLY A 241 -21.42 -18.19 -9.07
N THR A 242 -20.11 -18.00 -8.86
CA THR A 242 -19.07 -18.95 -9.31
C THR A 242 -18.59 -19.85 -8.19
N THR A 243 -18.42 -19.29 -6.99
CA THR A 243 -18.12 -20.03 -5.76
C THR A 243 -19.04 -19.52 -4.67
N ALA A 244 -20.04 -20.33 -4.32
CA ALA A 244 -21.03 -20.01 -3.30
C ALA A 244 -20.37 -19.57 -1.99
N LEU A 245 -20.93 -18.56 -1.33
CA LEU A 245 -20.43 -18.13 -0.03
C LEU A 245 -20.74 -19.19 1.04
N ALA A 246 -19.96 -19.24 2.11
CA ALA A 246 -20.33 -20.05 3.27
C ALA A 246 -21.59 -19.49 3.94
N SER A 247 -21.63 -18.17 4.09
CA SER A 247 -22.81 -17.44 4.54
C SER A 247 -22.76 -16.00 4.06
N LEU A 248 -23.93 -15.37 3.98
CA LEU A 248 -24.07 -13.93 3.87
C LEU A 248 -24.89 -13.47 5.07
N THR A 249 -24.44 -12.46 5.80
CA THR A 249 -25.21 -11.86 6.89
C THR A 249 -25.12 -10.36 6.76
N THR A 250 -26.24 -9.67 6.94
CA THR A 250 -26.28 -8.21 6.90
C THR A 250 -27.01 -7.67 8.11
N ASN A 251 -26.40 -6.67 8.75
CA ASN A 251 -26.98 -5.85 9.81
C ASN A 251 -27.33 -4.43 9.31
N ALA A 252 -27.34 -4.23 7.99
CA ALA A 252 -27.71 -2.97 7.38
C ALA A 252 -29.17 -2.62 7.73
N GLY A 253 -29.36 -1.51 8.42
CA GLY A 253 -30.66 -1.03 8.89
C GLY A 253 -31.30 0.02 7.99
N ALA A 254 -30.55 0.62 7.06
CA ALA A 254 -31.08 1.63 6.14
C ALA A 254 -31.64 1.00 4.86
N SER A 255 -30.81 0.25 4.13
CA SER A 255 -31.25 -0.46 2.92
C SER A 255 -30.34 -1.64 2.60
N VAL A 256 -30.95 -2.68 2.03
CA VAL A 256 -30.26 -3.86 1.49
C VAL A 256 -30.75 -4.07 0.05
N SER A 257 -29.82 -4.09 -0.90
CA SER A 257 -30.09 -4.50 -2.29
C SER A 257 -29.18 -5.67 -2.65
N LEU A 258 -29.78 -6.77 -3.09
CA LEU A 258 -29.10 -8.03 -3.41
C LEU A 258 -29.52 -8.49 -4.79
N LEU A 259 -28.58 -9.02 -5.57
CA LEU A 259 -28.84 -9.62 -6.88
C LEU A 259 -28.27 -11.05 -6.89
N ASN A 260 -29.14 -12.05 -7.07
CA ASN A 260 -28.78 -13.48 -7.21
C ASN A 260 -27.75 -13.96 -6.17
N VAL A 261 -28.24 -14.30 -4.97
CA VAL A 261 -27.42 -14.77 -3.86
C VAL A 261 -27.40 -16.30 -3.81
N THR A 262 -26.20 -16.88 -3.74
CA THR A 262 -25.99 -18.32 -3.53
C THR A 262 -25.04 -18.52 -2.35
N THR A 263 -25.52 -19.22 -1.32
CA THR A 263 -24.74 -19.64 -0.16
C THR A 263 -24.86 -21.16 0.05
N THR A 264 -23.89 -21.75 0.74
CA THR A 264 -23.98 -23.14 1.22
C THR A 264 -24.56 -23.24 2.63
N GLY A 265 -24.51 -22.15 3.40
CA GLY A 265 -25.07 -22.01 4.75
C GLY A 265 -26.05 -20.83 4.86
N ALA A 266 -26.05 -20.15 6.01
CA ALA A 266 -27.03 -19.13 6.35
C ALA A 266 -27.05 -17.91 5.39
N GLN A 267 -28.23 -17.31 5.27
CA GLN A 267 -28.55 -16.06 4.56
C GLN A 267 -29.36 -15.16 5.46
#